data_AF-B7JRN1-F1
#
_entry.id   AF-B7JRN1-F1
#
_cell.length_a   1.000
_cell.length_b   1.000
_cell.length_c   1.000
_cell.angle_alpha   90.00
_cell.angle_beta   90.00
_cell.angle_gamma   90.00
#
_symmetry.space_group_name_H-M   'P 1'
#
loop_
_entity.id
_entity.type
_entity.pdbx_description
1 polymer ?
#
loop_
_entity_poly.entity_id
_entity_poly.type
_entity_poly.pdbx_seq_one_letter_code
_entity_poly.pdbx_strand_id
1 'polypeptide(L)' 'MKDNKNGTTEVFAIWEYDSYEQYKEIESKIRNDEKHIRKIHEWYEKHGGREYVLQEYIVEMKNEELVCTVK' A
#
# COMPACT_ATOMS: atom_id res chain seq x y z
N MET A 1 5.23 11.50 -2.41
CA MET A 1 6.31 11.18 -1.45
C MET A 1 6.76 12.46 -0.79
N LYS A 2 6.98 12.43 0.52
CA LYS A 2 7.40 13.58 1.32
C LYS A 2 8.63 13.21 2.15
N ASP A 3 9.71 13.96 2.01
CA ASP A 3 10.93 13.79 2.82
C ASP A 3 10.71 14.39 4.22
N ASN A 4 10.99 13.61 5.26
CA ASN A 4 10.85 14.01 6.66
C ASN A 4 12.13 14.65 7.24
N LYS A 5 13.21 14.78 6.45
CA LYS A 5 14.51 15.37 6.83
C LYS A 5 15.23 14.67 7.98
N ASN A 6 14.88 13.41 8.24
CA ASN A 6 15.48 12.55 9.26
C ASN A 6 15.92 11.19 8.67
N GLY A 7 16.09 11.12 7.34
CA GLY A 7 16.41 9.88 6.63
C GLY A 7 15.20 8.99 6.32
N THR A 8 13.98 9.41 6.69
CA THR A 8 12.75 8.70 6.32
C THR A 8 11.97 9.45 5.24
N THR A 9 11.21 8.71 4.43
CA THR A 9 10.30 9.27 3.42
C THR A 9 8.90 8.71 3.63
N GLU A 10 7.92 9.60 3.65
CA GLU A 10 6.51 9.26 3.73
C GLU A 10 5.93 9.04 2.33
N VAL A 11 5.28 7.89 2.15
CA VAL A 11 4.58 7.51 0.92
C VAL A 11 3.10 7.37 1.24
N PHE A 12 2.25 8.07 0.50
CA PHE A 12 0.81 7.99 0.62
C PHE A 12 0.21 7.58 -0.73
N ALA A 13 -0.79 6.72 -0.68
CA ALA A 13 -1.65 6.36 -1.79
C ALA A 13 -3.10 6.56 -1.34
N ILE A 14 -3.86 7.34 -2.10
CA ILE A 14 -5.26 7.64 -1.80
C ILE A 14 -6.08 7.05 -2.95
N TRP A 15 -7.18 6.38 -2.59
CA TRP A 15 -8.11 5.79 -3.53
C TRP A 15 -9.48 6.43 -3.30
N GLU A 16 -10.07 6.93 -4.38
CA GLU A 16 -11.44 7.41 -4.39
C GLU A 16 -12.29 6.40 -5.15
N TYR A 17 -13.49 6.15 -4.64
CA TYR A 17 -14.45 5.22 -5.23
C TYR A 17 -15.87 5.71 -4.94
N ASP A 18 -16.77 5.46 -5.88
CA ASP A 18 -18.17 5.88 -5.81
C ASP A 18 -18.95 5.10 -4.75
N SER A 19 -18.50 3.87 -4.44
CA SER A 19 -19.10 3.02 -3.42
C SER A 19 -18.12 1.99 -2.88
N TYR A 20 -18.38 1.52 -1.66
CA TYR A 20 -17.58 0.47 -1.02
C TYR A 20 -17.54 -0.85 -1.83
N GLU A 21 -18.61 -1.19 -2.54
CA GLU A 21 -18.64 -2.38 -3.39
C GLU A 21 -17.72 -2.23 -4.61
N GLN A 22 -17.64 -1.05 -5.21
CA GLN A 22 -16.69 -0.76 -6.28
C GLN A 22 -15.23 -0.89 -5.78
N TYR A 23 -14.95 -0.42 -4.56
CA TYR A 23 -13.66 -0.64 -3.90
C TYR A 23 -13.32 -2.13 -3.80
N LYS A 24 -14.25 -2.96 -3.29
CA LYS A 24 -14.03 -4.41 -3.18
C LYS A 24 -13.78 -5.07 -4.53
N GLU A 25 -14.49 -4.66 -5.57
CA GLU A 25 -14.29 -5.19 -6.92
C GLU A 25 -12.88 -4.88 -7.45
N ILE A 26 -12.41 -3.64 -7.25
CA ILE A 26 -11.05 -3.22 -7.65
C ILE A 26 -10.02 -4.00 -6.83
N GLU A 27 -10.17 -4.07 -5.51
CA GLU A 27 -9.27 -4.79 -4.62
C GLU A 27 -9.18 -6.28 -5.02
N SER A 28 -10.33 -6.91 -5.30
CA SER A 28 -10.39 -8.29 -5.75
C SER A 28 -9.67 -8.49 -7.08
N LYS A 29 -9.86 -7.61 -8.06
CA LYS A 29 -9.15 -7.71 -9.35
C LYS A 29 -7.63 -7.62 -9.18
N ILE A 30 -7.14 -6.69 -8.36
CA ILE A 30 -5.70 -6.54 -8.09
C ILE A 30 -5.14 -7.76 -7.37
N ARG A 31 -5.85 -8.27 -6.35
CA ARG A 31 -5.46 -9.47 -5.59
C ARG A 31 -5.50 -10.77 -6.40
N ASN A 32 -6.14 -10.77 -7.56
CA ASN A 32 -6.18 -11.92 -8.46
C ASN A 32 -5.24 -11.76 -9.67
N ASP A 33 -4.54 -10.63 -9.82
CA ASP A 33 -3.51 -10.47 -10.86
C ASP A 33 -2.23 -11.21 -10.44
N GLU A 34 -2.11 -12.46 -10.89
CA GLU A 34 -0.96 -13.33 -10.60
C GLU A 34 0.38 -12.71 -11.01
N LYS A 35 0.41 -11.97 -12.14
CA LYS A 35 1.65 -11.35 -12.63
C LYS A 35 2.09 -10.22 -11.72
N HIS A 36 1.13 -9.42 -11.24
CA HIS A 36 1.39 -8.37 -10.26
C HIS A 36 1.87 -8.95 -8.94
N ILE A 37 1.15 -9.95 -8.41
CA ILE A 37 1.47 -10.64 -7.16
C ILE A 37 2.88 -11.26 -7.22
N ARG A 38 3.20 -11.94 -8.32
CA ARG A 38 4.53 -12.56 -8.49
C ARG A 38 5.65 -11.53 -8.45
N LYS A 39 5.48 -10.38 -9.11
CA LYS A 39 6.47 -9.29 -9.06
C LYS A 39 6.69 -8.76 -7.64
N ILE A 40 5.61 -8.63 -6.86
CA ILE A 40 5.69 -8.19 -5.46
C ILE A 40 6.46 -9.23 -4.64
N HIS A 41 6.15 -10.51 -4.78
CA HIS A 41 6.87 -11.58 -4.10
C HIS A 41 8.35 -11.62 -4.48
N GLU A 42 8.67 -11.61 -5.76
CA GLU A 42 10.06 -11.56 -6.25
C GLU A 42 10.82 -10.36 -5.68
N TRP A 43 10.15 -9.20 -5.55
CA TRP A 43 10.74 -8.02 -4.93
C TRP A 43 11.03 -8.25 -3.44
N TYR A 44 10.08 -8.77 -2.66
CA TYR A 44 10.33 -9.05 -1.23
C TYR A 44 11.45 -10.07 -1.04
N GLU A 45 11.45 -11.18 -1.78
CA GLU A 45 12.49 -12.20 -1.69
C GLU A 45 13.89 -11.64 -1.98
N LYS A 46 14.01 -10.76 -2.98
CA LYS A 46 15.27 -10.08 -3.30
C LYS A 46 15.79 -9.17 -2.19
N HIS A 47 14.92 -8.68 -1.31
CA HIS A 47 15.26 -7.70 -0.27
C HIS A 47 15.26 -8.30 1.15
N GLY A 48 15.42 -9.62 1.28
CA GLY A 48 15.53 -10.30 2.58
C GLY A 48 14.21 -10.89 3.09
N GLY A 49 13.17 -10.90 2.27
CA GLY A 49 11.85 -11.41 2.60
C GLY A 49 10.93 -10.34 3.20
N ARG A 50 9.63 -10.65 3.23
CA ARG A 50 8.59 -9.72 3.69
C ARG A 50 8.80 -9.25 5.13
N GLU A 51 9.13 -10.18 6.03
CA GLU A 51 9.30 -9.87 7.45
C GLU A 51 10.47 -8.91 7.68
N TYR A 52 11.62 -9.19 7.04
CA TYR A 52 12.81 -8.33 7.14
C TYR A 52 12.52 -6.92 6.62
N VAL A 53 11.87 -6.80 5.46
CA VAL A 53 11.48 -5.50 4.90
C VAL A 53 10.57 -4.72 5.86
N LEU A 54 9.56 -5.38 6.44
CA LEU A 54 8.63 -4.73 7.37
C LEU A 54 9.34 -4.25 8.64
N GLN A 55 10.28 -5.02 9.17
CA GLN A 55 11.00 -4.67 10.39
C GLN A 55 12.06 -3.58 10.16
N GLU A 56 12.78 -3.62 9.04
CA GLU A 56 13.96 -2.77 8.83
C GLU A 56 13.67 -1.52 7.99
N TYR A 57 12.69 -1.56 7.07
CA TYR A 57 12.42 -0.45 6.14
C TYR A 57 11.14 0.32 6.44
N ILE A 58 10.17 -0.28 7.14
CA ILE A 58 8.86 0.34 7.41
C ILE A 58 8.79 0.78 8.87
N VAL A 59 8.90 2.09 9.08
CA VAL A 59 8.83 2.69 10.44
C VAL A 59 7.39 2.72 10.96
N GLU A 60 6.44 3.12 10.11
CA GLU A 60 5.02 3.21 10.44
C GLU A 60 4.19 2.96 9.19
N MET A 61 3.04 2.30 9.34
CA MET A 61 2.07 2.07 8.27
C MET A 61 0.66 2.38 8.78
N LYS A 62 -0.06 3.23 8.04
CA LYS A 62 -1.46 3.58 8.33
C LYS A 62 -2.36 3.20 7.16
N ASN A 63 -3.54 2.69 7.48
CA ASN A 63 -4.61 2.46 6.52
C ASN A 63 -5.88 3.08 7.10
N GLU A 64 -6.27 4.22 6.54
CA GLU A 64 -7.33 5.08 7.09
C GLU A 64 -8.39 5.34 6.00
N GLU A 65 -9.66 5.26 6.38
CA GLU A 65 -10.76 5.69 5.53
C GLU A 65 -10.88 7.22 5.58
N LEU A 66 -10.98 7.84 4.41
CA LEU A 66 -11.22 9.28 4.29
C LEU A 66 -12.68 9.51 3.92
N VAL A 67 -13.41 10.25 4.76
CA VAL A 67 -14.81 10.61 4.52
C VAL A 67 -14.95 12.11 4.28
N CYS A 68 -15.71 12.49 3.24
CA CYS A 68 -16.04 13.88 3.02
C CYS A 68 -17.02 14.36 4.09
N THR A 69 -16.64 15.39 4.85
CA THR A 69 -17.48 15.97 5.92
C THR A 69 -18.19 17.25 5.50
N VAL A 70 -17.93 17.73 4.28
CA VAL A 70 -18.57 18.90 3.69
C VAL A 70 -19.88 18.45 3.03
N LYS A 71 -21.01 19.04 3.44
CA LYS A 71 -22.34 18.82 2.86
C LYS A 71 -22.66 19.87 1.79
#